data_AF-A0A5N1L715-F1
#
_entry.id   AF-A0A5N1L715-F1
#
_cell.length_a   1.000
_cell.length_b   1.000
_cell.length_c   1.000
_cell.angle_alpha   90.00
_cell.angle_beta   90.00
_cell.angle_gamma   90.00
#
_symmetry.space_group_name_H-M   'P 1'
#
loop_
_entity.id
_entity.type
_entity.pdbx_description
1 polymer ?
#
loop_
_entity_poly.entity_id
_entity_poly.type
_entity_poly.pdbx_seq_one_letter_code
_entity_poly.pdbx_strand_id
1 'polypeptide(L)'
;MDDTRPDYERFERRQLAQDRDNQRVQTVDVDESKARRIAQDLRAAGTVKAVPEDQCLLHRPSSERFDSDTTLVHFHRGWEAATDEA
;
A
#
# COMPACT_ATOMS: atom_id res chain seq x y z
N MET A 1 34.28 -14.72 46.26
CA MET A 1 34.09 -13.68 45.24
C MET A 1 33.01 -14.19 44.33
N ASP A 2 31.83 -13.63 44.53
CA ASP A 2 30.54 -14.03 43.97
C ASP A 2 30.51 -13.93 42.44
N ASP A 3 30.43 -15.08 41.79
CA ASP A 3 29.82 -15.26 40.48
C ASP A 3 28.32 -15.48 40.71
N THR A 4 27.45 -14.51 40.41
CA THR A 4 26.11 -14.70 39.81
C THR A 4 25.47 -13.32 39.54
N ARG A 5 25.53 -12.93 38.26
CA ARG A 5 24.61 -12.10 37.44
C ARG A 5 23.54 -11.25 38.15
N PRO A 6 23.49 -9.92 37.93
CA PRO A 6 22.30 -9.14 38.20
C PRO A 6 21.27 -9.27 37.07
N ASP A 7 20.04 -9.44 37.52
CA ASP A 7 18.77 -9.53 36.82
C ASP A 7 18.43 -8.21 36.07
N TYR A 8 18.23 -8.28 34.76
CA TYR A 8 17.61 -7.21 33.97
C TYR A 8 16.60 -7.84 33.01
N GLU A 9 15.55 -8.43 33.58
CA GLU A 9 14.25 -8.44 32.91
C GLU A 9 13.85 -7.01 32.50
N ARG A 10 13.16 -6.91 31.35
CA ARG A 10 12.28 -5.81 30.90
C ARG A 10 12.79 -4.92 29.75
N PHE A 11 12.90 -5.53 28.57
CA PHE A 11 12.63 -4.95 27.24
C PHE A 11 11.63 -5.92 26.57
N GLU A 12 10.44 -5.62 26.06
CA GLU A 12 9.62 -4.42 25.92
C GLU A 12 8.16 -4.89 26.03
N ARG A 13 7.37 -4.26 26.90
CA ARG A 13 5.91 -4.42 26.93
C ARG A 13 5.29 -3.11 26.47
N ARG A 14 4.66 -3.11 25.29
CA ARG A 14 3.63 -2.17 24.72
C ARG A 14 3.88 -2.01 23.21
N GLN A 15 3.00 -2.30 22.26
CA GLN A 15 1.56 -2.52 22.28
C GLN A 15 1.17 -3.48 21.15
N LEU A 16 0.55 -4.60 21.52
CA LEU A 16 -0.48 -5.24 20.71
C LEU A 16 -1.79 -4.45 20.96
N ALA A 17 -1.97 -3.35 20.25
CA ALA A 17 -3.24 -2.62 20.17
C ALA A 17 -3.28 -2.00 18.76
N GLN A 18 -3.95 -2.66 17.81
CA GLN A 18 -5.34 -2.30 17.49
C GLN A 18 -5.33 -0.89 16.90
N ASP A 19 -4.82 -0.75 15.68
CA ASP A 19 -5.77 -0.52 14.58
C ASP A 19 -5.82 -1.70 13.61
N ARG A 20 -6.65 -2.65 14.03
CA ARG A 20 -7.04 -3.85 13.31
C ARG A 20 -8.49 -3.66 12.85
N ASP A 21 -8.84 -2.45 12.42
CA ASP A 21 -10.21 -2.05 12.10
C ASP A 21 -10.35 -1.16 10.85
N ASN A 22 -9.35 -1.06 9.98
CA ASN A 22 -9.65 -0.75 8.58
C ASN A 22 -9.71 -2.07 7.83
N GLN A 23 -10.96 -2.50 7.61
CA GLN A 23 -11.41 -3.49 6.65
C GLN A 23 -10.24 -4.19 5.97
N ARG A 24 -10.13 -5.51 6.19
CA ARG A 24 -9.53 -6.38 5.19
C ARG A 24 -10.40 -6.27 3.93
N VAL A 25 -10.33 -5.12 3.23
CA VAL A 25 -10.56 -4.97 1.81
C VAL A 25 -9.86 -6.19 1.28
N GLN A 26 -10.64 -7.13 0.75
CA GLN A 26 -10.09 -8.36 0.25
C GLN A 26 -8.96 -7.95 -0.67
N THR A 27 -7.72 -8.08 -0.19
CA THR A 27 -6.54 -8.06 -1.01
C THR A 27 -6.63 -9.42 -1.71
N VAL A 28 -7.61 -9.54 -2.61
CA VAL A 28 -7.51 -10.44 -3.74
C VAL A 28 -6.21 -9.99 -4.37
N ASP A 29 -5.18 -10.77 -4.04
CA ASP A 29 -3.81 -10.59 -4.47
C ASP A 29 -3.86 -10.16 -5.93
N VAL A 30 -3.36 -8.97 -6.21
CA VAL A 30 -3.32 -8.48 -7.59
C VAL A 30 -2.02 -8.99 -8.15
N ASP A 31 -2.09 -10.15 -8.76
CA ASP A 31 -0.99 -10.65 -9.58
C ASP A 31 -0.68 -9.66 -10.72
N GLU A 32 0.56 -9.69 -11.21
CA GLU A 32 1.07 -8.73 -12.20
C GLU A 32 0.21 -8.68 -13.47
N SER A 33 -0.32 -9.82 -13.92
CA SER A 33 -1.18 -9.88 -15.11
C SER A 33 -2.49 -9.14 -14.90
N LYS A 34 -3.09 -9.31 -13.72
CA LYS A 34 -4.29 -8.59 -13.31
C LYS A 34 -4.00 -7.11 -13.07
N ALA A 35 -2.87 -6.76 -12.45
CA ALA A 35 -2.44 -5.38 -12.24
C ALA A 35 -2.35 -4.64 -13.57
N ARG A 36 -1.67 -5.23 -14.55
CA ARG A 36 -1.53 -4.65 -15.89
C ARG A 36 -2.87 -4.39 -16.56
N ARG A 37 -3.82 -5.33 -16.45
CA ARG A 37 -5.16 -5.15 -17.02
C ARG A 37 -5.92 -4.00 -16.35
N ILE A 38 -5.88 -3.93 -15.01
CA ILE A 38 -6.51 -2.85 -14.26
C ILE A 38 -5.84 -1.51 -14.59
N ALA A 39 -4.50 -1.45 -14.64
CA ALA A 39 -3.77 -0.24 -15.02
C ALA A 39 -4.14 0.25 -16.43
N GLN A 40 -4.38 -0.66 -17.38
CA GLN A 40 -4.92 -0.31 -18.69
C GLN A 40 -6.32 0.29 -18.61
N ASP A 41 -7.21 -0.30 -17.81
CA ASP A 41 -8.56 0.22 -17.61
C ASP A 41 -8.53 1.62 -16.96
N LEU A 42 -7.67 1.83 -15.96
CA LEU A 42 -7.47 3.13 -15.30
C LEU A 42 -6.89 4.19 -16.26
N ARG A 43 -6.04 3.79 -17.20
CA ARG A 43 -5.53 4.67 -18.26
C ARG A 43 -6.63 5.02 -19.26
N ALA A 44 -7.45 4.05 -19.64
CA ALA A 44 -8.59 4.28 -20.53
C ALA A 44 -9.63 5.21 -19.89
N ALA A 45 -9.84 5.10 -18.57
CA ALA A 45 -10.68 6.00 -17.79
C ALA A 45 -10.07 7.40 -17.58
N GLY A 46 -8.79 7.59 -17.90
CA GLY A 46 -8.07 8.85 -17.70
C GLY A 46 -7.64 9.13 -16.26
N THR A 47 -7.89 8.20 -15.34
CA THR A 47 -7.44 8.23 -13.94
C THR A 47 -5.92 8.14 -13.84
N VAL A 48 -5.30 7.37 -14.74
CA VAL A 48 -3.85 7.20 -14.80
C VAL A 48 -3.31 7.73 -16.12
N LYS A 49 -2.21 8.48 -16.06
CA LYS A 49 -1.48 8.96 -17.23
C LYS A 49 -0.09 8.33 -17.28
N ALA A 50 0.26 7.70 -18.39
CA ALA A 50 1.65 7.30 -18.64
C ALA A 50 2.50 8.55 -18.95
N VAL A 51 3.69 8.63 -18.33
CA VAL A 51 4.67 9.70 -18.53
C VAL A 51 5.92 9.05 -19.15
N PRO A 52 6.06 9.08 -20.49
CA PRO A 52 7.16 8.39 -21.18
C PRO A 52 8.54 8.94 -20.82
N GLU A 53 8.64 10.24 -20.56
CA GLU A 53 9.90 10.93 -20.21
C GLU A 53 10.52 10.36 -18.92
N ASP A 54 9.68 10.10 -17.92
CA ASP A 54 10.08 9.57 -16.62
C ASP A 54 9.89 8.03 -16.52
N GLN A 55 9.40 7.39 -17.58
CA GLN A 55 9.04 5.96 -17.61
C GLN A 55 8.13 5.54 -16.44
N CYS A 56 7.20 6.42 -16.04
CA CYS A 56 6.34 6.20 -14.88
C CYS A 56 4.86 6.44 -15.19
N LEU A 57 4.02 6.10 -14.22
CA LEU A 57 2.56 6.22 -14.25
C LEU A 57 2.15 7.26 -13.22
N LEU A 58 1.47 8.31 -13.66
CA LEU A 58 0.91 9.35 -12.81
C LEU A 58 -0.53 9.01 -12.46
N HIS A 59 -0.82 8.79 -11.18
CA HIS A 59 -2.17 8.72 -10.65
C HIS A 59 -2.72 10.14 -10.51
N ARG A 60 -3.64 10.55 -11.39
CA ARG A 60 -4.11 11.94 -11.45
C ARG A 60 -4.84 12.43 -10.21
N PRO A 61 -5.72 11.65 -9.56
CA PRO A 61 -6.43 12.12 -8.38
C PRO A 61 -5.51 12.53 -7.23
N SER A 62 -4.40 11.82 -7.03
CA SER A 62 -3.43 12.11 -5.96
C SER A 62 -2.15 12.80 -6.43
N SER A 63 -1.92 12.90 -7.74
CA SER A 63 -0.65 13.32 -8.36
C SER A 63 0.58 12.47 -8.00
N GLU A 64 0.38 11.26 -7.48
CA GLU A 64 1.46 10.33 -7.13
C GLU A 64 2.01 9.58 -8.37
N ARG A 65 3.31 9.27 -8.37
CA ARG A 65 3.98 8.58 -9.48
C ARG A 65 4.39 7.16 -9.10
N PHE A 66 4.28 6.24 -10.07
CA PHE A 66 4.59 4.83 -9.88
C PHE A 66 5.39 4.27 -11.05
N ASP A 67 6.41 3.46 -10.77
CA ASP A 67 7.15 2.68 -11.76
C ASP A 67 6.55 1.29 -12.03
N SER A 68 5.54 0.88 -11.26
CA SER A 68 4.94 -0.45 -11.32
C SER A 68 3.42 -0.39 -11.37
N ASP A 69 2.83 -1.14 -12.31
CA ASP A 69 1.37 -1.34 -12.42
C ASP A 69 0.79 -1.91 -11.11
N THR A 70 1.48 -2.85 -10.47
CA THR A 70 1.01 -3.49 -9.23
C THR A 70 0.93 -2.49 -8.09
N THR A 71 1.98 -1.70 -7.87
CA THR A 71 2.02 -0.69 -6.80
C THR A 71 0.94 0.37 -7.03
N LEU A 72 0.80 0.85 -8.28
CA LEU A 72 -0.25 1.80 -8.67
C LEU A 72 -1.65 1.26 -8.35
N VAL A 73 -1.94 0.00 -8.70
CA VAL A 73 -3.26 -0.60 -8.49
C VAL A 73 -3.57 -0.80 -7.01
N HIS A 74 -2.59 -1.23 -6.21
CA HIS A 74 -2.78 -1.33 -4.75
C HIS A 74 -3.05 0.05 -4.13
N PHE A 75 -2.28 1.06 -4.52
CA PHE A 75 -2.49 2.43 -4.06
C PHE A 75 -3.88 2.94 -4.44
N HIS A 76 -4.27 2.78 -5.71
CA HIS A 76 -5.55 3.28 -6.22
C HIS A 76 -6.73 2.66 -5.44
N ARG A 77 -6.71 1.36 -5.18
CA ARG A 77 -7.75 0.70 -4.38
C ARG A 77 -7.84 1.22 -2.95
N GLY A 78 -6.69 1.47 -2.31
CA GLY A 78 -6.66 2.07 -0.98
C GLY A 78 -7.20 3.51 -0.99
N TRP A 79 -6.89 4.27 -2.04
CA TRP A 79 -7.39 5.63 -2.23
C TRP A 79 -8.91 5.66 -2.48
N GLU A 80 -9.45 4.76 -3.30
CA GLU A 80 -10.89 4.62 -3.54
C GLU A 80 -11.61 4.27 -2.23
N ALA A 81 -11.12 3.27 -1.48
CA ALA A 81 -11.72 2.88 -0.21
C ALA A 81 -11.73 4.03 0.82
N ALA A 82 -10.69 4.86 0.86
CA ALA A 82 -10.64 6.03 1.74
C ALA A 82 -11.54 7.19 1.27
N THR A 83 -11.84 7.26 -0.03
CA THR A 83 -12.66 8.34 -0.62
C THR A 83 -14.15 7.98 -0.62
N ASP A 84 -14.50 6.69 -0.69
CA ASP A 84 -15.89 6.21 -0.63
C ASP A 84 -16.52 6.38 0.77
N GLU A 85 -15.68 6.38 1.81
CA GLU A 85 -16.08 6.58 3.22
C GLU A 85 -16.18 8.07 3.63
N ALA A 86 -15.95 9.03 2.72
CA ALA A 86 -15.87 10.47 2.99
C ALA A 86 -17.07 11.27 2.44
#